data_AF-L5NL83-F1
#
_entry.id   AF-L5NL83-F1
#
_cell.length_a   1.000
_cell.length_b   1.000
_cell.length_c   1.000
_cell.angle_alpha   90.00
_cell.angle_beta   90.00
_cell.angle_gamma   90.00
#
_symmetry.space_group_name_H-M   'P 1'
#
loop_
_entity.id
_entity.type
_entity.pdbx_description
1 polymer ?
#
loop_
_entity_poly.entity_id
_entity_poly.type
_entity_poly.pdbx_seq_one_letter_code
_entity_poly.pdbx_strand_id
1 'polypeptide(L)'
;METGVIDLGSLDGAFDLQSTLESGQSYLWDRPDGRMYERDAAHGGDAWYQTVVPPLDGVSDESAVVRVRQTDGALEWESNVDAVP
;
A
#
# COMPACT_ATOMS: atom_id res chain seq x y z
N MET A 1 8.92 -10.88 -7.68
CA MET A 1 8.18 -10.23 -6.59
C MET A 1 6.94 -11.07 -6.39
N GLU A 2 6.68 -11.45 -5.16
CA GLU A 2 5.44 -12.08 -4.75
C GLU A 2 4.31 -11.08 -4.87
N THR A 3 3.11 -11.57 -5.17
CA THR A 3 1.97 -10.71 -5.48
C THR A 3 0.70 -11.25 -4.86
N GLY A 4 -0.24 -10.37 -4.55
CA GLY A 4 -1.56 -10.80 -4.13
C GLY A 4 -2.59 -9.68 -4.23
N VAL A 5 -3.82 -10.05 -3.86
CA VAL A 5 -4.98 -9.18 -3.91
C VAL A 5 -5.75 -9.33 -2.61
N ILE A 6 -6.11 -8.20 -2.01
CA ILE A 6 -7.04 -8.12 -0.89
C ILE A 6 -8.36 -7.54 -1.41
N ASP A 7 -9.45 -8.27 -1.23
CA ASP A 7 -10.80 -7.81 -1.58
C ASP A 7 -11.25 -6.74 -0.57
N LEU A 8 -11.48 -5.52 -1.04
CA LEU A 8 -11.91 -4.42 -0.18
C LEU A 8 -13.34 -4.63 0.35
N GLY A 9 -14.16 -5.43 -0.35
CA GLY A 9 -15.49 -5.81 0.10
C GLY A 9 -15.49 -6.71 1.34
N SER A 10 -14.34 -7.32 1.66
CA SER A 10 -14.15 -8.14 2.86
C SER A 10 -13.73 -7.33 4.10
N LEU A 11 -13.43 -6.04 3.94
CA LEU A 11 -13.01 -5.17 5.04
C LEU A 11 -14.22 -4.61 5.80
N ASP A 12 -14.06 -4.43 7.11
CA ASP A 12 -15.05 -3.77 7.95
C ASP A 12 -15.01 -2.24 7.73
N GLY A 13 -15.61 -1.79 6.63
CA GLY A 13 -15.80 -0.37 6.31
C GLY A 13 -15.20 0.07 4.98
N ALA A 14 -15.40 1.36 4.66
CA ALA A 14 -14.85 1.95 3.46
C ALA A 14 -13.33 2.18 3.60
N PHE A 15 -12.60 1.90 2.51
CA PHE A 15 -11.15 2.09 2.45
C PHE A 15 -10.77 2.84 1.16
N ASP A 16 -9.91 3.85 1.31
CA ASP A 16 -9.26 4.54 0.19
C ASP A 16 -7.76 4.72 0.49
N LEU A 17 -6.93 4.08 -0.33
CA LEU A 17 -5.48 4.05 -0.18
C LEU A 17 -4.88 5.45 -0.33
N GLN A 18 -5.31 6.20 -1.36
CA GLN A 18 -4.75 7.50 -1.64
C GLN A 18 -5.08 8.51 -0.53
N SER A 19 -6.32 8.55 -0.06
CA SER A 19 -6.73 9.37 1.07
C SER A 19 -5.95 8.98 2.33
N THR A 20 -5.72 7.69 2.56
CA THR A 20 -4.92 7.23 3.71
C THR A 20 -3.48 7.72 3.64
N LEU A 21 -2.80 7.52 2.50
CA LEU A 21 -1.37 7.81 2.36
C LEU A 21 -1.07 9.30 2.11
N GLU A 22 -1.96 10.03 1.44
CA GLU A 22 -1.75 11.45 1.11
C GLU A 22 -2.46 12.41 2.10
N SER A 23 -3.09 11.91 3.17
CA SER A 23 -3.65 12.75 4.25
C SER A 23 -2.61 13.27 5.25
N GLY A 24 -1.38 12.76 5.19
CA GLY A 24 -0.33 13.07 6.17
C GLY A 24 -0.46 12.34 7.51
N GLN A 25 -1.40 11.40 7.65
CA GLN A 25 -1.51 10.53 8.83
C GLN A 25 -0.50 9.37 8.81
N SER A 26 0.06 9.07 7.63
CA SER A 26 1.00 7.96 7.42
C SER A 26 2.35 8.50 6.95
N TYR A 27 3.44 7.87 7.39
CA TYR A 27 4.81 8.22 7.00
C TYR A 27 5.50 7.03 6.32
N LEU A 28 6.65 7.29 5.66
CA LEU A 28 7.49 6.29 4.99
C LEU A 28 6.90 5.65 3.73
N TRP A 29 5.84 6.23 3.20
CA TRP A 29 5.31 5.90 1.88
C TRP A 29 5.83 6.88 0.84
N ASP A 30 6.12 6.36 -0.34
CA ASP A 30 6.50 7.12 -1.51
C ASP A 30 5.60 6.77 -2.70
N ARG A 31 5.37 7.75 -3.57
CA ARG A 31 4.67 7.53 -4.85
C ARG A 31 5.72 7.58 -5.97
N PRO A 32 5.95 6.48 -6.73
CA PRO A 32 7.08 6.40 -7.66
C PRO A 32 7.08 7.44 -8.79
N ASP A 33 5.93 8.06 -9.09
CA ASP A 33 5.83 9.13 -10.09
C ASP A 33 6.20 10.52 -9.54
N GLY A 34 6.53 10.63 -8.25
CA GLY A 34 6.93 11.87 -7.58
C GLY A 34 5.77 12.84 -7.32
N ARG A 35 4.52 12.43 -7.57
CA ARG A 35 3.34 13.31 -7.53
C ARG A 35 2.54 13.21 -6.23
N MET A 36 3.17 12.71 -5.17
CA MET A 36 2.55 12.62 -3.85
C MET A 36 2.24 14.04 -3.34
N TYR A 37 1.05 14.25 -2.78
CA TYR A 37 0.60 15.54 -2.22
C TYR A 37 0.42 16.68 -3.24
N GLU A 38 0.35 16.40 -4.55
CA GLU A 38 0.03 17.43 -5.55
C GLU A 38 -1.44 17.85 -5.55
N ARG A 39 -2.32 17.07 -4.93
CA ARG A 39 -3.77 17.32 -4.88
C ARG A 39 -4.24 17.44 -3.44
N ASP A 40 -4.94 18.54 -3.14
CA ASP A 40 -5.67 18.68 -1.88
C ASP A 40 -6.78 17.63 -1.80
N ALA A 41 -6.95 17.04 -0.61
CA ALA A 41 -7.96 16.01 -0.33
C ALA A 41 -8.00 14.87 -1.38
N ALA A 42 -6.81 14.36 -1.74
CA ALA A 42 -6.68 13.30 -2.74
C ALA A 42 -7.47 12.03 -2.37
N HIS A 43 -8.17 11.46 -3.36
CA HIS A 43 -9.10 10.34 -3.20
C HIS A 43 -9.31 9.62 -4.53
N GLY A 44 -9.58 8.31 -4.48
CA GLY A 44 -10.01 7.51 -5.64
C GLY A 44 -8.94 7.29 -6.70
N GLY A 45 -7.67 7.49 -6.37
CA GLY A 45 -6.55 7.24 -7.28
C GLY A 45 -6.13 5.78 -7.30
N ASP A 46 -5.54 5.37 -8.42
CA ASP A 46 -5.04 4.02 -8.71
C ASP A 46 -3.50 3.96 -8.78
N ALA A 47 -2.83 5.01 -8.29
CA ALA A 47 -1.39 5.11 -8.29
C ALA A 47 -0.76 3.99 -7.43
N TRP A 48 0.42 3.54 -7.84
CA TRP A 48 1.27 2.73 -6.99
C TRP A 48 1.88 3.59 -5.89
N TYR A 49 1.92 3.03 -4.69
CA TYR A 49 2.68 3.54 -3.56
C TYR A 49 3.65 2.45 -3.08
N GLN A 50 4.77 2.85 -2.50
CA GLN A 50 5.79 1.93 -2.03
C GLN A 50 6.30 2.31 -0.65
N THR A 51 6.73 1.30 0.10
CA THR A 51 7.41 1.47 1.39
C THR A 51 8.42 0.34 1.62
N VAL A 52 9.24 0.48 2.65
CA VAL A 52 10.11 -0.58 3.15
C VAL A 52 9.70 -0.90 4.58
N VAL A 53 9.27 -2.14 4.79
CA VAL A 53 8.97 -2.70 6.10
C VAL A 53 10.26 -3.34 6.64
N PRO A 54 10.73 -2.99 7.86
CA PRO A 54 11.87 -3.66 8.47
C PRO A 54 11.54 -5.14 8.77
N PRO A 55 12.52 -5.98 9.14
CA PRO A 55 12.24 -7.33 9.62
C PRO A 55 11.19 -7.31 10.74
N LEU A 56 10.23 -8.23 10.66
CA LEU A 56 9.11 -8.34 11.59
C LEU A 56 9.07 -9.75 12.14
N ASP A 57 9.11 -9.86 13.47
CA ASP A 57 9.04 -11.14 14.18
C ASP A 57 7.77 -11.90 13.80
N GLY A 58 7.93 -13.19 13.48
CA GLY A 58 6.86 -14.06 13.00
C GLY A 58 6.39 -13.80 11.56
N VAL A 59 7.01 -12.89 10.81
CA VAL A 59 6.67 -12.61 9.41
C VAL A 59 7.88 -12.79 8.48
N SER A 60 8.99 -12.11 8.76
CA SER A 60 10.19 -12.14 7.93
C SER A 60 11.43 -11.65 8.69
N ASP A 61 12.55 -12.37 8.51
CA ASP A 61 13.88 -11.95 8.98
C ASP A 61 14.54 -10.90 8.07
N GLU A 62 13.99 -10.68 6.87
CA GLU A 62 14.48 -9.72 5.89
C GLU A 62 13.57 -8.48 5.81
N SER A 63 14.12 -7.35 5.35
CA SER A 63 13.31 -6.18 5.01
C SER A 63 12.47 -6.45 3.77
N ALA A 64 11.19 -6.06 3.83
CA ALA A 64 10.26 -6.19 2.72
C ALA A 64 10.05 -4.83 2.04
N VAL A 65 10.43 -4.72 0.78
CA VAL A 65 9.91 -3.70 -0.13
C VAL A 65 8.48 -4.09 -0.47
N VAL A 66 7.53 -3.21 -0.20
CA VAL A 66 6.11 -3.43 -0.47
C VAL A 66 5.62 -2.34 -1.41
N ARG A 67 4.96 -2.75 -2.49
CA ARG A 67 4.22 -1.85 -3.38
C ARG A 67 2.75 -2.20 -3.29
N VAL A 68 1.89 -1.18 -3.23
CA VAL A 68 0.43 -1.36 -3.25
C VAL A 68 -0.22 -0.36 -4.18
N ARG A 69 -1.34 -0.77 -4.78
CA ARG A 69 -2.28 0.14 -5.43
C ARG A 69 -3.70 -0.30 -5.15
N GLN A 70 -4.61 0.66 -5.12
CA GLN A 70 -6.03 0.37 -5.13
C GLN A 70 -6.53 0.33 -6.57
N THR A 71 -7.29 -0.70 -6.89
CA THR A 71 -8.07 -0.80 -8.13
C THR A 71 -9.55 -0.95 -7.76
N ASP A 72 -10.43 -1.13 -8.74
CA ASP A 72 -11.87 -1.22 -8.49
C ASP A 72 -12.19 -2.42 -7.57
N GLY A 73 -12.53 -2.13 -6.31
CA GLY A 73 -12.89 -3.11 -5.29
C GLY A 73 -11.72 -3.89 -4.68
N ALA A 74 -10.46 -3.60 -5.02
CA ALA A 74 -9.33 -4.42 -4.60
C ALA A 74 -8.09 -3.60 -4.21
N LEU A 75 -7.29 -4.16 -3.30
CA LEU A 75 -5.92 -3.72 -3.05
C LEU A 75 -4.95 -4.75 -3.62
N GLU A 76 -4.24 -4.36 -4.68
CA GLU A 76 -3.19 -5.18 -5.28
C GLU A 76 -1.86 -4.87 -4.61
N TRP A 77 -1.04 -5.89 -4.37
CA TRP A 77 0.27 -5.72 -3.75
C TRP A 77 1.36 -6.54 -4.44
N GLU A 78 2.59 -6.03 -4.33
CA GLU A 78 3.83 -6.71 -4.72
C GLU A 78 4.88 -6.62 -3.61
N SER A 79 5.66 -7.67 -3.38
CA SER A 79 6.78 -7.64 -2.44
C SER A 79 7.95 -8.54 -2.87
N ASN A 80 9.15 -8.31 -2.32
CA ASN A 80 10.28 -9.23 -2.44
C ASN A 80 10.20 -10.43 -1.48
N VAL A 81 9.28 -10.40 -0.51
CA VAL A 81 9.04 -11.48 0.45
C VAL A 81 7.65 -12.05 0.21
N ASP A 82 7.50 -13.37 0.32
CA ASP A 82 6.18 -14.00 0.41
C ASP A 82 5.68 -13.83 1.84
N ALA A 83 4.74 -12.91 2.03
CA ALA A 83 4.15 -12.67 3.33
C ALA A 83 3.17 -13.81 3.66
N VAL A 84 3.71 -14.94 4.12
CA VAL A 84 2.95 -16.04 4.71
C VAL A 84 2.75 -15.77 6.20
N PRO A 85 1.51 -15.92 6.73
CA PRO A 85 1.25 -15.86 8.17
C PRO A 85 1.96 -16.95 8.99
#